data_AF-A0AAN7W1H1-F1
#
_entry.id   AF-A0AAN7W1H1-F1
#
_cell.length_a   1.000
_cell.length_b   1.000
_cell.length_c   1.000
_cell.angle_alpha   90.00
_cell.angle_beta   90.00
_cell.angle_gamma   90.00
#
_symmetry.space_group_name_H-M   'P 1'
#
loop_
_entity.id
_entity.type
_entity.pdbx_description
1 polymer ?
#
loop_
_entity_poly.entity_id
_entity_poly.type
_entity_poly.pdbx_seq_one_letter_code
_entity_poly.pdbx_strand_id
1 'polypeptide(L)'
;MASRFETLRSLVEKLQLDLANAESALTSAKEKYYGFEDAVEAEQANLKVLLDSNESGTHYQQSVLAAQRRLDAARSAMVVAHEATARRDADERMYREAAARRADQKRKQDQSKTGRDREWFEAKQEQRNQSQQGKPQSNKRQRPAQDQAPERPRAAPPLRITAQKIQEWYVACADAVQDKANMKEFPQAPAEPCSEAGCAANEKTRALRACRCNITKIFSSRSKAELKMDRIRYHPDKFSTVPGQHRDQIQQAAKEVFSVVQEMYSKL
;
A
#
# COMPACT_ATOMS: atom_id res chain seq x y z
N MET A 1 17.31 -19.73 19.25
CA MET A 1 17.94 -19.84 17.91
C MET A 1 17.11 -20.67 16.92
N ALA A 2 16.39 -21.72 17.35
CA ALA A 2 15.56 -22.56 16.47
C ALA A 2 14.52 -21.79 15.60
N SER A 3 13.80 -20.82 16.18
CA SER A 3 12.76 -20.05 15.47
C SER A 3 13.27 -19.24 14.24
N ARG A 4 14.54 -18.80 14.24
CA ARG A 4 15.11 -18.10 13.07
C ARG A 4 15.38 -19.05 11.90
N PHE A 5 15.76 -20.29 12.18
CA PHE A 5 16.01 -21.30 11.15
C PHE A 5 14.72 -21.72 10.45
N GLU A 6 13.62 -21.88 11.18
CA GLU A 6 12.30 -22.17 10.57
C GLU A 6 11.80 -21.03 9.71
N THR A 7 12.00 -19.78 10.14
CA THR A 7 11.61 -18.60 9.34
C THR A 7 12.38 -18.55 8.02
N LEU A 8 13.70 -18.82 8.07
CA LEU A 8 14.54 -18.85 6.87
C LEU A 8 14.17 -20.02 5.94
N ARG A 9 13.90 -21.20 6.49
CA ARG A 9 13.45 -22.36 5.69
C ARG A 9 12.15 -22.05 4.95
N SER A 10 11.14 -21.52 5.64
CA SER A 10 9.86 -21.14 5.03
C SER A 10 10.03 -20.09 3.93
N LEU A 11 10.96 -19.14 4.10
CA LEU A 11 11.24 -18.12 3.09
C LEU A 11 11.93 -18.72 1.85
N VAL A 12 12.83 -19.68 2.03
CA VAL A 12 13.48 -20.41 0.93
C VAL A 12 12.45 -21.24 0.16
N GLU A 13 11.60 -22.00 0.85
CA GLU A 13 10.53 -22.79 0.22
C GLU A 13 9.59 -21.92 -0.61
N LYS A 14 9.21 -20.75 -0.07
CA LYS A 14 8.41 -19.78 -0.80
C LYS A 14 9.11 -19.26 -2.06
N LEU A 15 10.39 -18.89 -1.96
CA LEU A 15 11.16 -18.42 -3.12
C LEU A 15 11.32 -19.50 -4.19
N GLN A 16 11.47 -20.76 -3.79
CA GLN A 16 11.52 -21.90 -4.72
C GLN A 16 10.19 -22.09 -5.45
N LEU A 17 9.06 -21.97 -4.73
CA LEU A 17 7.73 -22.03 -5.34
C LEU A 17 7.49 -20.86 -6.31
N ASP A 18 7.86 -19.65 -5.90
CA ASP A 18 7.74 -18.46 -6.75
C ASP A 18 8.61 -18.58 -8.02
N LEU A 19 9.82 -19.15 -7.91
CA LEU A 19 10.69 -19.43 -9.05
C LEU A 19 10.08 -20.47 -10.00
N ALA A 20 9.58 -21.60 -9.47
CA ALA A 20 8.95 -22.64 -10.28
C ALA A 20 7.71 -22.12 -11.03
N ASN A 21 6.90 -21.28 -10.37
CA ASN A 21 5.76 -20.62 -11.00
C ASN A 21 6.20 -19.67 -12.13
N ALA A 22 7.28 -18.92 -11.93
CA ALA A 22 7.84 -18.03 -12.95
C ALA A 22 8.40 -18.82 -14.16
N GLU A 23 9.08 -19.94 -13.93
CA GLU A 23 9.59 -20.82 -14.99
C GLU A 23 8.46 -21.47 -15.81
N SER A 24 7.38 -21.91 -15.14
CA SER A 24 6.18 -22.41 -15.80
C SER A 24 5.51 -21.34 -16.66
N ALA A 25 5.36 -20.12 -16.13
CA ALA A 25 4.80 -18.99 -16.87
C ALA A 25 5.67 -18.61 -18.09
N LEU A 26 7.00 -18.64 -17.94
CA LEU A 26 7.94 -18.38 -19.03
C LEU A 26 7.83 -19.45 -20.12
N THR A 27 7.70 -20.72 -19.73
CA THR A 27 7.54 -21.84 -20.68
C THR A 27 6.23 -21.71 -21.45
N SER A 28 5.12 -21.43 -20.78
CA SER A 28 3.83 -21.20 -21.44
C SER A 28 3.86 -19.97 -22.38
N ALA A 29 4.59 -18.92 -22.02
CA ALA A 29 4.77 -17.77 -22.89
C ALA A 29 5.61 -18.11 -24.13
N LYS A 30 6.66 -18.90 -23.97
CA LYS A 30 7.49 -19.41 -25.09
C LYS A 30 6.70 -20.31 -26.02
N GLU A 31 5.91 -21.24 -25.49
CA GLU A 31 5.04 -22.11 -26.31
C GLU A 31 4.04 -21.31 -27.14
N LYS A 32 3.45 -20.26 -26.55
CA LYS A 32 2.58 -19.34 -27.29
C LYS A 32 3.34 -18.60 -28.38
N TYR A 33 4.56 -18.14 -28.09
CA TYR A 33 5.40 -17.43 -29.05
C TYR A 33 5.81 -18.32 -30.24
N TYR A 34 6.33 -19.53 -29.97
CA TYR A 34 6.69 -20.50 -31.01
C TYR A 34 5.46 -20.95 -31.81
N GLY A 35 4.29 -21.07 -31.17
CA GLY A 35 3.05 -21.37 -31.87
C GLY A 35 2.65 -20.31 -32.92
N PHE A 36 3.09 -19.06 -32.80
CA PHE A 36 2.90 -18.04 -33.84
C PHE A 36 3.87 -18.21 -35.01
N GLU A 37 5.13 -18.55 -34.74
CA GLU A 37 6.13 -18.82 -35.79
C GLU A 37 5.74 -20.07 -36.59
N ASP A 38 5.38 -21.16 -35.91
CA ASP A 38 4.90 -22.40 -36.53
C ASP A 38 3.62 -22.17 -37.35
N ALA A 39 2.70 -21.33 -36.87
CA ALA A 39 1.47 -20.98 -37.62
C ALA A 39 1.77 -20.17 -38.89
N VAL A 40 2.72 -19.23 -38.82
CA VAL A 40 3.16 -18.47 -40.01
C VAL A 40 3.85 -19.40 -41.02
N GLU A 41 4.73 -20.29 -40.57
CA GLU A 41 5.39 -21.27 -41.43
C GLU A 41 4.40 -22.25 -42.06
N ALA A 42 3.42 -22.75 -41.30
CA ALA A 42 2.38 -23.65 -41.80
C ALA A 42 1.50 -22.99 -42.87
N GLU A 43 1.05 -21.74 -42.66
CA GLU A 43 0.28 -21.01 -43.66
C GLU A 43 1.12 -20.66 -44.90
N GLN A 44 2.40 -20.37 -44.73
CA GLN A 44 3.32 -20.13 -45.84
C GLN A 44 3.56 -21.41 -46.66
N ALA A 45 3.69 -22.57 -46.00
CA ALA A 45 3.79 -23.87 -46.66
C ALA A 45 2.49 -24.20 -47.43
N ASN A 46 1.32 -23.97 -46.82
CA ASN A 46 0.01 -24.15 -47.48
C ASN A 46 -0.12 -23.27 -48.74
N LEU A 47 0.27 -22.00 -48.64
CA LEU A 47 0.25 -21.08 -49.78
C LEU A 47 1.18 -21.56 -50.90
N LYS A 48 2.38 -22.06 -50.55
CA LYS A 48 3.33 -22.60 -51.52
C LYS A 48 2.77 -23.81 -52.26
N VAL A 49 2.19 -24.78 -51.54
CA VAL A 49 1.56 -25.96 -52.14
C VAL A 49 0.44 -25.58 -53.11
N LEU A 50 -0.37 -24.58 -52.74
CA LEU A 50 -1.39 -24.05 -53.65
C LEU A 50 -0.72 -23.43 -54.89
N LEU A 51 0.27 -22.55 -54.75
CA LEU A 51 0.94 -21.91 -55.89
C LEU A 51 1.64 -22.89 -56.85
N ASP A 52 2.16 -24.01 -56.33
CA ASP A 52 2.81 -25.05 -57.14
C ASP A 52 1.79 -25.96 -57.88
N SER A 53 0.50 -25.88 -57.54
CA SER A 53 -0.56 -26.67 -58.18
C SER A 53 -0.99 -26.02 -59.50
N ASN A 54 -0.96 -26.78 -60.60
CA ASN A 54 -1.23 -26.28 -61.96
C ASN A 54 -2.73 -26.12 -62.28
N GLU A 55 -3.56 -25.87 -61.27
CA GLU A 55 -5.02 -25.79 -61.39
C GLU A 55 -5.45 -24.38 -61.77
N SER A 56 -6.14 -24.22 -62.90
CA SER A 56 -6.71 -22.95 -63.33
C SER A 56 -8.24 -22.99 -63.18
N GLY A 57 -8.73 -22.49 -62.05
CA GLY A 57 -10.16 -22.41 -61.75
C GLY A 57 -10.49 -21.31 -60.74
N THR A 58 -11.73 -20.83 -60.76
CA THR A 58 -12.21 -19.78 -59.84
C THR A 58 -12.10 -20.21 -58.36
N HIS A 59 -12.34 -21.49 -58.08
CA HIS A 59 -12.18 -22.07 -56.74
C HIS A 59 -10.71 -22.05 -56.25
N TYR A 60 -9.77 -22.31 -57.15
CA TYR A 60 -8.33 -22.25 -56.85
C TYR A 60 -7.90 -20.81 -56.49
N GLN A 61 -8.31 -19.82 -57.29
CA GLN A 61 -8.03 -18.41 -57.00
C GLN A 61 -8.61 -17.96 -55.65
N GLN A 62 -9.82 -18.40 -55.30
CA GLN A 62 -10.41 -18.13 -53.99
C GLN A 62 -9.61 -18.78 -52.85
N SER A 63 -9.11 -19.99 -53.05
CA SER A 63 -8.30 -20.73 -52.07
C SER A 63 -6.95 -20.04 -51.82
N VAL A 64 -6.27 -19.58 -52.87
CA VAL A 64 -5.02 -18.80 -52.76
C VAL A 64 -5.26 -17.48 -52.01
N LEU A 65 -6.33 -16.75 -52.35
CA LEU A 65 -6.67 -15.50 -51.64
C LEU A 65 -7.06 -15.73 -50.17
N ALA A 66 -7.68 -16.86 -49.85
CA ALA A 66 -7.97 -17.23 -48.46
C ALA A 66 -6.69 -17.56 -47.69
N ALA A 67 -5.77 -18.32 -48.28
CA ALA A 67 -4.48 -18.64 -47.70
C ALA A 67 -3.63 -17.38 -47.46
N GLN A 68 -3.58 -16.48 -48.44
CA GLN A 68 -2.89 -15.19 -48.30
C GLN A 68 -3.43 -14.37 -47.13
N ARG A 69 -4.77 -14.28 -47.01
CA ARG A 69 -5.41 -13.57 -45.88
C ARG A 69 -5.07 -14.20 -44.52
N ARG A 70 -4.99 -15.52 -44.42
CA ARG A 70 -4.57 -16.20 -43.18
C ARG A 70 -3.11 -15.91 -42.84
N LEU A 71 -2.22 -15.94 -43.83
CA LEU A 71 -0.80 -15.60 -43.64
C LEU A 71 -0.61 -14.15 -43.17
N ASP A 72 -1.30 -13.20 -43.80
CA ASP A 72 -1.24 -11.79 -43.41
C ASP A 72 -1.81 -11.56 -42.00
N ALA A 73 -2.89 -12.25 -41.63
CA ALA A 73 -3.44 -12.23 -40.28
C ALA A 73 -2.46 -12.80 -39.24
N ALA A 74 -1.81 -13.93 -39.54
CA ALA A 74 -0.81 -14.53 -38.66
C ALA A 74 0.41 -13.62 -38.45
N ARG A 75 0.92 -13.01 -39.52
CA ARG A 75 2.00 -12.00 -39.44
C ARG A 75 1.60 -10.79 -38.62
N SER A 76 0.40 -10.25 -38.84
CA SER A 76 -0.11 -9.12 -38.04
C SER A 76 -0.24 -9.49 -36.56
N ALA A 77 -0.69 -10.70 -36.23
CA ALA A 77 -0.80 -11.16 -34.85
C ALA A 77 0.58 -11.25 -34.17
N MET A 78 1.61 -11.73 -34.89
CA MET A 78 2.99 -11.78 -34.39
C MET A 78 3.54 -10.38 -34.06
N VAL A 79 3.31 -9.40 -34.94
CA VAL A 79 3.73 -7.99 -34.71
C VAL A 79 3.05 -7.43 -33.46
N VAL A 80 1.73 -7.63 -33.30
CA VAL A 80 0.99 -7.18 -32.11
C VAL A 80 1.51 -7.85 -30.84
N ALA A 81 1.81 -9.15 -30.89
CA ALA A 81 2.38 -9.87 -29.75
C ALA A 81 3.78 -9.35 -29.37
N HIS A 82 4.63 -9.03 -30.36
CA HIS A 82 5.95 -8.45 -30.15
C HIS A 82 5.85 -7.05 -29.54
N GLU A 83 4.96 -6.19 -30.07
CA GLU A 83 4.70 -4.86 -29.49
C GLU A 83 4.17 -4.94 -28.06
N ALA A 84 3.26 -5.87 -27.76
CA ALA A 84 2.73 -6.06 -26.42
C ALA A 84 3.83 -6.47 -25.43
N THR A 85 4.75 -7.34 -25.85
CA THR A 85 5.91 -7.75 -25.05
C THR A 85 6.87 -6.56 -24.84
N ALA A 86 7.19 -5.82 -25.90
CA ALA A 86 8.04 -4.64 -25.81
C ALA A 86 7.48 -3.55 -24.88
N ARG A 87 6.15 -3.35 -24.88
CA ARG A 87 5.45 -2.45 -23.95
C ARG A 87 5.58 -2.90 -22.50
N ARG A 88 5.38 -4.20 -22.22
CA ARG A 88 5.56 -4.76 -20.87
C ARG A 88 6.99 -4.58 -20.37
N ASP A 89 7.98 -4.84 -21.23
CA ASP A 89 9.39 -4.65 -20.88
C ASP A 89 9.72 -3.18 -20.62
N ALA A 90 9.13 -2.26 -21.39
CA ALA A 90 9.30 -0.82 -21.17
C ALA A 90 8.69 -0.38 -19.84
N ASP A 91 7.48 -0.84 -19.52
CA ASP A 91 6.83 -0.58 -18.24
C ASP A 91 7.67 -1.14 -17.08
N GLU A 92 8.16 -2.38 -17.20
CA GLU A 92 8.98 -3.00 -16.17
C GLU A 92 10.29 -2.24 -15.94
N ARG A 93 10.97 -1.80 -17.01
CA ARG A 93 12.15 -0.93 -16.91
C ARG A 93 11.83 0.37 -16.17
N MET A 94 10.71 1.01 -16.51
CA MET A 94 10.27 2.24 -15.84
C MET A 94 10.03 2.02 -14.34
N TYR A 95 9.36 0.92 -13.97
CA TYR A 95 9.13 0.57 -12.56
C TYR A 95 10.44 0.30 -11.81
N ARG A 96 11.37 -0.46 -12.41
CA ARG A 96 12.69 -0.73 -11.82
C ARG A 96 13.49 0.56 -11.61
N GLU A 97 13.49 1.46 -12.59
CA GLU A 97 14.18 2.73 -12.47
C GLU A 97 13.55 3.63 -11.39
N ALA A 98 12.22 3.73 -11.35
CA ALA A 98 11.51 4.46 -10.30
C ALA A 98 11.80 3.91 -8.90
N ALA A 99 11.87 2.57 -8.77
CA ALA A 99 12.27 1.92 -7.51
C ALA A 99 13.73 2.26 -7.13
N ALA A 100 14.65 2.23 -8.09
CA ALA A 100 16.04 2.61 -7.87
C ALA A 100 16.20 4.08 -7.43
N ARG A 101 15.47 5.00 -8.06
CA ARG A 101 15.46 6.42 -7.66
C ARG A 101 14.94 6.62 -6.24
N ARG A 102 13.86 5.91 -5.86
CA ARG A 102 13.32 5.95 -4.48
C ARG A 102 14.32 5.39 -3.47
N ALA A 103 15.02 4.30 -3.81
CA ALA A 103 16.05 3.72 -2.95
C ALA A 103 17.23 4.68 -2.74
N ASP A 104 17.70 5.35 -3.80
CA ASP A 104 18.76 6.35 -3.71
C ASP A 104 18.33 7.57 -2.87
N GLN A 105 17.12 8.07 -3.09
CA GLN A 105 16.57 9.19 -2.31
C GLN A 105 16.48 8.84 -0.82
N LYS A 106 16.05 7.61 -0.51
CA LYS A 106 16.02 7.12 0.87
C LYS A 106 17.43 7.03 1.47
N ARG A 107 18.41 6.50 0.74
CA ARG A 107 19.80 6.44 1.19
C ARG A 107 20.37 7.83 1.51
N LYS A 108 20.06 8.84 0.68
CA LYS A 108 20.44 10.24 0.92
C LYS A 108 19.77 10.82 2.16
N GLN A 109 18.48 10.53 2.39
CA GLN A 109 17.76 10.95 3.60
C GLN A 109 18.37 10.30 4.86
N ASP A 110 18.65 9.00 4.82
CA ASP A 110 19.24 8.28 5.93
C ASP A 110 20.66 8.77 6.26
N GLN A 111 21.47 9.11 5.24
CA GLN A 111 22.77 9.76 5.42
C GLN A 111 22.66 11.17 6.05
N SER A 112 21.71 12.00 5.58
CA SER A 112 21.47 13.31 6.18
C SER A 112 20.99 13.22 7.63
N LYS A 113 20.16 12.22 7.95
CA LYS A 113 19.66 11.99 9.30
C LYS A 113 20.77 11.54 10.24
N THR A 114 21.60 10.59 9.82
CA THR A 114 22.75 10.12 10.62
C THR A 114 23.77 11.23 10.87
N GLY A 115 24.00 12.14 9.91
CA GLY A 115 24.80 13.35 10.12
C GLY A 115 24.22 14.27 11.20
N ARG A 116 22.93 14.61 11.10
CA ARG A 116 22.24 15.46 12.09
C ARG A 116 22.18 14.84 13.49
N ASP A 117 21.90 13.54 13.57
CA ASP A 117 21.85 12.84 14.85
C ASP A 117 23.24 12.88 15.53
N ARG A 118 24.32 12.69 14.76
CA ARG A 118 25.70 12.82 15.27
C ARG A 118 26.00 14.22 15.78
N GLU A 119 25.71 15.26 14.99
CA GLU A 119 25.88 16.67 15.41
C GLU A 119 25.08 16.99 16.68
N TRP A 120 23.84 16.49 16.78
CA TRP A 120 23.02 16.67 17.98
C TRP A 120 23.61 15.97 19.22
N PHE A 121 24.13 14.75 19.06
CA PHE A 121 24.80 14.03 20.16
C PHE A 121 26.07 14.76 20.61
N GLU A 122 26.90 15.23 19.68
CA GLU A 122 28.11 16.02 19.97
C GLU A 122 27.75 17.32 20.70
N ALA A 123 26.78 18.10 20.20
CA ALA A 123 26.32 19.34 20.85
C ALA A 123 25.73 19.10 22.26
N LYS A 124 24.99 18.00 22.45
CA LYS A 124 24.40 17.64 23.74
C LYS A 124 25.46 17.20 24.76
N GLN A 125 26.51 16.54 24.29
CA GLN A 125 27.65 16.16 25.13
C GLN A 125 28.41 17.41 25.59
N GLU A 126 28.63 18.38 24.70
CA GLU A 126 29.26 19.65 25.02
C GLU A 126 28.44 20.48 26.02
N GLN A 127 27.11 20.52 25.85
CA GLN A 127 26.20 21.17 26.79
C GLN A 127 26.22 20.52 28.19
N ARG A 128 26.32 19.20 28.27
CA ARG A 128 26.48 18.47 29.55
C ARG A 128 27.81 18.80 30.23
N ASN A 129 28.90 18.88 29.47
CA ASN A 129 30.20 19.25 30.01
C ASN A 129 30.19 20.68 30.59
N GLN A 130 29.53 21.63 29.90
CA GLN A 130 29.38 23.00 30.41
C GLN A 130 28.51 23.09 31.67
N SER A 131 27.43 22.30 31.76
CA SER A 131 26.50 22.35 32.90
C SER A 131 26.97 21.59 34.14
N GLN A 132 27.99 20.72 34.05
CA GLN A 132 28.64 20.12 35.21
C GLN A 132 29.57 21.07 35.98
N GLN A 133 30.00 22.19 35.38
CA GLN A 133 30.86 23.17 36.07
C GLN A 133 30.10 24.20 36.91
N GLY A 134 28.77 24.19 36.93
CA GLY A 134 28.03 25.16 37.72
C GLY A 134 26.57 24.80 37.94
N LYS A 135 26.28 23.96 38.93
CA LYS A 135 24.98 24.05 39.64
C LYS A 135 25.11 23.85 41.15
N PRO A 136 24.71 24.86 41.95
CA PRO A 136 24.46 24.72 43.37
C PRO A 136 23.18 23.93 43.64
N GLN A 137 23.22 23.25 44.77
CA GLN A 137 22.25 22.34 45.37
C GLN A 137 20.90 23.04 45.60
N SER A 138 19.84 22.61 44.89
CA SER A 138 18.50 23.19 44.99
C SER A 138 17.48 22.21 45.58
N ASN A 139 16.65 22.77 46.46
CA ASN A 139 15.86 22.15 47.51
C ASN A 139 14.75 21.19 47.05
N LYS A 140 14.59 20.12 47.84
CA LYS A 140 13.43 19.22 47.88
C LYS A 140 12.16 20.02 48.26
N ARG A 141 11.20 20.12 47.33
CA ARG A 141 9.86 20.65 47.63
C ARG A 141 8.91 19.50 47.99
N GLN A 142 8.41 19.55 49.23
CA GLN A 142 7.37 18.68 49.77
C GLN A 142 6.04 18.91 49.05
N ARG A 143 5.30 17.82 48.87
CA ARG A 143 4.00 17.76 48.20
C ARG A 143 2.92 17.74 49.29
N PRO A 144 1.97 18.70 49.35
CA PRO A 144 0.88 18.65 50.31
C PRO A 144 -0.17 17.61 49.89
N ALA A 145 -0.66 16.86 50.87
CA ALA A 145 -1.86 16.05 50.78
C ALA A 145 -3.08 16.99 50.84
N GLN A 146 -4.11 16.73 50.03
CA GLN A 146 -5.36 17.48 50.09
C GLN A 146 -6.57 16.57 49.82
N ASP A 147 -7.66 17.01 50.42
CA ASP A 147 -8.74 16.24 51.03
C ASP A 147 -9.81 15.64 50.11
N GLN A 148 -10.50 14.71 50.76
CA GLN A 148 -11.80 14.06 50.53
C GLN A 148 -12.76 14.79 49.57
N ALA A 149 -13.17 14.06 48.53
CA ALA A 149 -14.15 14.48 47.55
C ALA A 149 -15.55 13.86 47.84
N PRO A 150 -16.64 14.61 47.60
CA PRO A 150 -18.02 14.19 47.89
C PRO A 150 -18.52 13.08 46.94
N GLU A 151 -19.45 12.26 47.45
CA GLU A 151 -20.01 11.09 46.76
C GLU A 151 -20.67 11.46 45.42
N ARG A 152 -20.17 10.82 44.35
CA ARG A 152 -20.64 11.03 42.97
C ARG A 152 -21.94 10.28 42.69
N PRO A 153 -22.88 10.88 41.92
CA PRO A 153 -24.00 10.17 41.32
C PRO A 153 -23.52 8.93 40.56
N ARG A 154 -24.25 7.80 40.65
CA ARG A 154 -23.92 6.55 39.97
C ARG A 154 -23.61 6.81 38.50
N ALA A 155 -22.32 6.72 38.16
CA ALA A 155 -21.81 7.02 36.84
C ALA A 155 -22.45 6.07 35.82
N ALA A 156 -22.92 6.64 34.71
CA ALA A 156 -23.30 5.88 33.54
C ALA A 156 -22.16 4.89 33.18
N PRO A 157 -22.48 3.67 32.74
CA PRO A 157 -21.47 2.68 32.38
C PRO A 157 -20.46 3.31 31.41
N PRO A 158 -19.15 3.08 31.62
CA PRO A 158 -18.12 3.74 30.82
C PRO A 158 -18.34 3.41 29.35
N LEU A 159 -18.35 4.44 28.50
CA LEU A 159 -18.39 4.28 27.05
C LEU A 159 -17.17 3.47 26.63
N ARG A 160 -17.34 2.19 26.31
CA ARG A 160 -16.28 1.30 25.83
C ARG A 160 -16.39 1.11 24.32
N ILE A 161 -15.23 1.05 23.66
CA ILE A 161 -15.12 0.61 22.27
C ILE A 161 -15.34 -0.92 22.24
N THR A 162 -16.44 -1.36 21.62
CA THR A 162 -16.80 -2.79 21.47
C THR A 162 -16.56 -3.25 20.04
N ALA A 163 -16.39 -4.57 19.83
CA ALA A 163 -16.24 -5.14 18.49
C ALA A 163 -17.42 -4.80 17.56
N GLN A 164 -18.64 -4.76 18.11
CA GLN A 164 -19.83 -4.35 17.38
C GLN A 164 -19.74 -2.91 16.87
N LYS A 165 -19.39 -1.94 17.73
CA LYS A 165 -19.22 -0.53 17.32
C LYS A 165 -18.11 -0.35 16.28
N ILE A 166 -17.04 -1.14 16.41
CA ILE A 166 -15.97 -1.18 15.41
C ILE A 166 -16.51 -1.64 14.06
N GLN A 167 -17.29 -2.73 14.05
CA GLN A 167 -17.87 -3.27 12.83
C GLN A 167 -18.88 -2.30 12.18
N GLU A 168 -19.78 -1.71 12.97
CA GLU A 168 -20.72 -0.68 12.51
C GLU A 168 -19.98 0.50 11.87
N TRP A 169 -18.89 0.95 12.49
CA TRP A 169 -18.05 2.02 11.94
C TRP A 169 -17.36 1.62 10.63
N TYR A 170 -16.89 0.38 10.48
CA TYR A 170 -16.32 -0.10 9.22
C TYR A 170 -17.34 -0.14 8.08
N VAL A 171 -18.57 -0.55 8.37
CA VAL A 171 -19.67 -0.54 7.39
C VAL A 171 -19.96 0.90 6.96
N ALA A 172 -20.15 1.82 7.92
CA ALA A 172 -20.37 3.23 7.62
C ALA A 172 -19.22 3.85 6.78
N CYS A 173 -17.97 3.50 7.09
CA CYS A 173 -16.81 3.90 6.29
C CYS A 173 -16.85 3.33 4.86
N ALA A 174 -17.26 2.07 4.68
CA ALA A 174 -17.35 1.45 3.37
C ALA A 174 -18.42 2.14 2.51
N ASP A 175 -19.59 2.37 3.08
CA ASP A 175 -20.72 3.04 2.39
C ASP A 175 -20.33 4.46 1.97
N ALA A 176 -19.72 5.22 2.89
CA ALA A 176 -19.29 6.59 2.60
C ALA A 176 -18.16 6.69 1.57
N VAL A 177 -17.30 5.67 1.48
CA VAL A 177 -16.26 5.58 0.43
C VAL A 177 -16.83 5.18 -0.93
N GLN A 178 -17.97 4.48 -0.97
CA GLN A 178 -18.68 4.22 -2.22
C GLN A 178 -19.37 5.50 -2.73
N ASP A 179 -20.00 6.27 -1.84
CA ASP A 179 -20.74 7.50 -2.18
C ASP A 179 -19.93 8.79 -1.95
N LYS A 180 -18.69 8.83 -2.45
CA LYS A 180 -17.80 9.99 -2.27
C LYS A 180 -18.34 11.29 -2.86
N ALA A 181 -19.17 11.20 -3.91
CA ALA A 181 -19.72 12.36 -4.57
C ALA A 181 -20.70 13.14 -3.68
N ASN A 182 -21.40 12.45 -2.77
CA ASN A 182 -22.38 13.06 -1.87
C ASN A 182 -21.91 13.11 -0.40
N MET A 183 -20.66 12.70 -0.12
CA MET A 183 -20.11 12.66 1.23
C MET A 183 -19.99 14.07 1.82
N LYS A 184 -20.71 14.31 2.93
CA LYS A 184 -20.68 15.59 3.69
C LYS A 184 -19.81 15.53 4.93
N GLU A 185 -19.70 14.36 5.55
CA GLU A 185 -18.89 14.13 6.75
C GLU A 185 -18.22 12.76 6.67
N PHE A 186 -17.03 12.65 7.27
CA PHE A 186 -16.36 11.38 7.45
C PHE A 186 -16.93 10.63 8.67
N PRO A 187 -17.28 9.33 8.58
CA PRO A 187 -17.84 8.58 9.69
C PRO A 187 -16.98 8.63 10.96
N GLN A 188 -17.57 9.10 12.06
CA GLN A 188 -16.87 9.26 13.34
C GLN A 188 -16.49 7.90 13.94
N ALA A 189 -15.20 7.71 14.22
CA ALA A 189 -14.71 6.50 14.85
C ALA A 189 -15.21 6.36 16.30
N PRO A 190 -15.50 5.14 16.78
CA PRO A 190 -15.83 4.90 18.17
C PRO A 190 -14.78 5.47 19.11
N ALA A 191 -15.22 6.26 20.09
CA ALA A 191 -14.34 6.91 21.05
C ALA A 191 -14.71 6.51 22.48
N GLU A 192 -13.69 6.33 23.31
CA GLU A 192 -13.79 6.20 24.75
C GLU A 192 -12.85 7.23 25.43
N PRO A 193 -13.09 7.59 26.70
CA PRO A 193 -12.20 8.50 27.43
C PRO A 193 -10.76 7.97 27.44
N CYS A 194 -9.81 8.82 27.05
CA CYS A 194 -8.40 8.49 26.99
C CYS A 194 -7.63 9.15 28.15
N SER A 195 -6.81 8.38 28.87
CA SER A 195 -6.01 8.88 30.00
C SER A 195 -4.71 9.59 29.58
N GLU A 196 -4.33 9.54 28.31
CA GLU A 196 -3.14 10.20 27.79
C GLU A 196 -3.32 11.72 27.78
N ALA A 197 -2.48 12.46 28.51
CA ALA A 197 -2.60 13.92 28.66
C ALA A 197 -2.59 14.66 27.30
N GLY A 198 -1.80 14.18 26.34
CA GLY A 198 -1.75 14.74 24.99
C GLY A 198 -3.00 14.46 24.15
N CYS A 199 -3.84 13.50 24.54
CA CYS A 199 -5.08 13.20 23.83
C CYS A 199 -6.17 14.23 24.11
N ALA A 200 -6.41 14.53 25.39
CA ALA A 200 -7.41 15.50 25.83
C ALA A 200 -7.09 16.94 25.36
N ALA A 201 -5.82 17.35 25.44
CA ALA A 201 -5.41 18.70 25.05
C ALA A 201 -5.67 19.03 23.56
N ASN A 202 -5.64 18.01 22.69
CA ASN A 202 -5.79 18.15 21.25
C ASN A 202 -7.20 17.80 20.76
N GLU A 203 -8.20 17.64 21.63
CA GLU A 203 -9.55 17.22 21.21
C GLU A 203 -10.20 18.24 20.26
N LYS A 204 -9.99 19.54 20.49
CA LYS A 204 -10.60 20.63 19.71
C LYS A 204 -9.95 20.88 18.35
N THR A 205 -8.74 20.37 18.12
CA THR A 205 -7.96 20.63 16.90
C THR A 205 -8.02 19.49 15.89
N ARG A 206 -8.59 18.35 16.28
CA ARG A 206 -8.72 17.16 15.42
C ARG A 206 -9.97 17.21 14.57
N ALA A 207 -9.91 16.55 13.42
CA ALA A 207 -11.09 16.31 12.59
C ALA A 207 -11.95 15.16 13.14
N LEU A 208 -11.35 14.20 13.86
CA LEU A 208 -12.05 13.08 14.48
C LEU A 208 -12.14 13.25 16.00
N ARG A 209 -13.29 12.83 16.57
CA ARG A 209 -13.46 12.76 18.03
C ARG A 209 -12.56 11.69 18.67
N ALA A 210 -12.33 10.59 17.96
CA ALA A 210 -11.45 9.53 18.46
C ALA A 210 -9.99 9.97 18.42
N CYS A 211 -9.30 9.87 19.56
CA CYS A 211 -7.87 10.15 19.61
C CYS A 211 -7.05 9.02 18.95
N ARG A 212 -5.75 9.27 18.75
CA ARG A 212 -4.79 8.29 18.20
C ARG A 212 -4.80 6.96 18.96
N CYS A 213 -4.94 6.98 20.29
CA CYS A 213 -5.02 5.76 21.09
C CYS A 213 -6.28 4.95 20.80
N ASN A 214 -7.44 5.62 20.67
CA ASN A 214 -8.71 4.97 20.34
C ASN A 214 -8.66 4.38 18.93
N ILE A 215 -8.13 5.11 17.95
CA ILE A 215 -7.91 4.59 16.59
C ILE A 215 -6.97 3.38 16.64
N THR A 216 -5.85 3.45 17.36
CA THR A 216 -4.92 2.32 17.52
C THR A 216 -5.63 1.09 18.08
N LYS A 217 -6.49 1.29 19.09
CA LYS A 217 -7.29 0.22 19.71
C LYS A 217 -8.29 -0.40 18.73
N ILE A 218 -8.89 0.39 17.83
CA ILE A 218 -9.80 -0.12 16.79
C ILE A 218 -9.06 -1.06 15.82
N PHE A 219 -7.80 -0.77 15.50
CA PHE A 219 -7.00 -1.54 14.53
C PHE A 219 -6.09 -2.60 15.19
N SER A 220 -6.07 -2.75 16.52
CA SER A 220 -5.09 -3.59 17.21
C SER A 220 -5.24 -5.09 16.96
N SER A 221 -6.43 -5.55 16.58
CA SER A 221 -6.70 -6.95 16.24
C SER A 221 -6.48 -7.28 14.76
N ARG A 222 -6.14 -6.28 13.92
CA ARG A 222 -5.95 -6.46 12.48
C ARG A 222 -4.56 -7.04 12.18
N SER A 223 -4.51 -7.96 11.24
CA SER A 223 -3.27 -8.51 10.67
C SER A 223 -2.54 -7.48 9.80
N LYS A 224 -1.26 -7.71 9.51
CA LYS A 224 -0.45 -6.87 8.62
C LYS A 224 -1.07 -6.73 7.22
N ALA A 225 -1.69 -7.80 6.70
CA ALA A 225 -2.37 -7.79 5.40
C ALA A 225 -3.62 -6.89 5.41
N GLU A 226 -4.43 -6.96 6.46
CA GLU A 226 -5.61 -6.09 6.60
C GLU A 226 -5.22 -4.63 6.80
N LEU A 227 -4.19 -4.35 7.61
CA LEU A 227 -3.65 -2.99 7.78
C LEU A 227 -3.15 -2.40 6.46
N LYS A 228 -2.58 -3.23 5.56
CA LYS A 228 -2.23 -2.79 4.20
C LYS A 228 -3.47 -2.34 3.42
N MET A 229 -4.56 -3.09 3.50
CA MET A 229 -5.83 -2.73 2.86
C MET A 229 -6.43 -1.46 3.46
N ASP A 230 -6.41 -1.34 4.79
CA ASP A 230 -6.93 -0.16 5.50
C ASP A 230 -6.14 1.10 5.12
N ARG A 231 -4.80 1.03 4.97
CA ARG A 231 -3.98 2.14 4.45
C ARG A 231 -4.44 2.60 3.07
N ILE A 232 -4.69 1.66 2.17
CA ILE A 232 -5.16 1.97 0.82
C ILE A 232 -6.58 2.55 0.87
N ARG A 233 -7.43 2.06 1.78
CA ARG A 233 -8.82 2.51 1.94
C ARG A 233 -8.90 3.95 2.45
N TYR A 234 -8.11 4.29 3.47
CA TYR A 234 -8.16 5.59 4.15
C TYR A 234 -7.13 6.61 3.62
N HIS A 235 -6.49 6.36 2.48
CA HIS A 235 -5.55 7.31 1.88
C HIS A 235 -6.28 8.63 1.54
N PRO A 236 -5.76 9.81 1.96
CA PRO A 236 -6.46 11.09 1.76
C PRO A 236 -6.76 11.40 0.29
N ASP A 237 -5.88 11.02 -0.64
CA ASP A 237 -6.09 11.21 -2.09
C ASP A 237 -7.36 10.53 -2.63
N LYS A 238 -7.85 9.46 -1.97
CA LYS A 238 -9.10 8.81 -2.38
C LYS A 238 -10.33 9.71 -2.21
N PHE A 239 -10.22 10.75 -1.40
CA PHE A 239 -11.27 11.73 -1.13
C PHE A 239 -11.09 13.02 -1.94
N SER A 240 -10.21 13.03 -2.95
CA SER A 240 -10.05 14.17 -3.88
C SER A 240 -11.31 14.47 -4.69
N THR A 241 -12.18 13.48 -4.91
CA THR A 241 -13.45 13.62 -5.66
C THR A 241 -14.60 14.15 -4.80
N VAL A 242 -14.40 14.33 -3.49
CA VAL A 242 -15.41 14.89 -2.59
C VAL A 242 -15.67 16.37 -2.95
N PRO A 243 -16.92 16.87 -2.84
CA PRO A 243 -17.25 18.27 -3.05
C PRO A 243 -16.35 19.23 -2.25
N GLY A 244 -15.90 20.31 -2.88
CA GLY A 244 -14.86 21.19 -2.34
C GLY A 244 -15.15 21.74 -0.94
N GLN A 245 -16.42 22.02 -0.60
CA GLN A 245 -16.82 22.54 0.70
C GLN A 245 -16.51 21.60 1.88
N HIS A 246 -16.54 20.28 1.65
CA HIS A 246 -16.32 19.27 2.70
C HIS A 246 -14.98 18.54 2.55
N ARG A 247 -14.31 18.72 1.41
CA ARG A 247 -13.11 17.98 1.03
C ARG A 247 -12.00 18.07 2.07
N ASP A 248 -11.65 19.28 2.51
CA ASP A 248 -10.51 19.48 3.41
C ASP A 248 -10.74 18.82 4.78
N GLN A 249 -11.95 18.95 5.33
CA GLN A 249 -12.32 18.31 6.59
C GLN A 249 -12.30 16.78 6.48
N ILE A 250 -12.85 16.23 5.39
CA ILE A 250 -12.87 14.78 5.14
C ILE A 250 -11.46 14.24 4.91
N GLN A 251 -10.64 14.92 4.12
CA GLN A 251 -9.24 14.55 3.90
C GLN A 251 -8.43 14.60 5.18
N GLN A 252 -8.66 15.60 6.03
CA GLN A 252 -7.99 15.70 7.33
C GLN A 252 -8.40 14.56 8.27
N ALA A 253 -9.69 14.20 8.33
CA ALA A 253 -10.17 13.05 9.09
C ALA A 253 -9.57 11.73 8.58
N ALA A 254 -9.59 11.50 7.26
CA ALA A 254 -8.98 10.33 6.64
C ALA A 254 -7.47 10.25 6.91
N LYS A 255 -6.77 11.41 6.87
CA LYS A 255 -5.34 11.51 7.16
C LYS A 255 -5.02 11.13 8.60
N GLU A 256 -5.86 11.47 9.57
CA GLU A 256 -5.68 11.04 10.96
C GLU A 256 -5.74 9.51 11.08
N VAL A 257 -6.75 8.86 10.48
CA VAL A 257 -6.84 7.38 10.46
C VAL A 257 -5.64 6.79 9.74
N PHE A 258 -5.33 7.27 8.53
CA PHE A 258 -4.23 6.79 7.71
C PHE A 258 -2.90 6.84 8.44
N SER A 259 -2.61 7.93 9.16
CA SER A 259 -1.35 8.09 9.89
C SER A 259 -1.17 7.04 10.98
N VAL A 260 -2.25 6.71 11.71
CA VAL A 260 -2.23 5.66 12.73
C VAL A 260 -2.04 4.28 12.10
N VAL A 261 -2.82 3.95 11.06
CA VAL A 261 -2.73 2.65 10.38
C VAL A 261 -1.36 2.48 9.71
N GLN A 262 -0.81 3.54 9.10
CA GLN A 262 0.53 3.57 8.51
C GLN A 262 1.60 3.22 9.56
N GLU A 263 1.52 3.84 10.73
CA GLU A 263 2.46 3.59 11.81
C GLU A 263 2.37 2.14 12.31
N MET A 264 1.16 1.64 12.54
CA MET A 264 0.94 0.25 12.96
C MET A 264 1.47 -0.75 11.93
N TYR A 265 1.17 -0.52 10.65
CA TYR A 265 1.67 -1.35 9.55
C TYR A 265 3.21 -1.37 9.46
N SER A 266 3.86 -0.25 9.80
CA SER A 266 5.33 -0.14 9.73
C SER A 266 6.03 -0.84 10.90
N LYS A 267 5.30 -1.15 11.99
CA LYS A 267 5.84 -1.82 13.19
C LYS A 267 5.71 -3.35 13.16
N LEU A 268 4.77 -3.89 12.38
CA LEU A 268 4.61 -5.33 12.11
C LEU A 268 5.49 -5.76 10.93
#